data_AF-A0A7V8Y376-F1
#
_entry.id   AF-A0A7V8Y376-F1
#
_cell.length_a   1.000
_cell.length_b   1.000
_cell.length_c   1.000
_cell.angle_alpha   90.00
_cell.angle_beta   90.00
_cell.angle_gamma   90.00
#
_symmetry.space_group_name_H-M   'P 1'
#
loop_
_entity.id
_entity.type
_entity.pdbx_description
1 polymer ?
#
loop_
_entity_poly.entity_id
_entity_poly.type
_entity_poly.pdbx_seq_one_letter_code
_entity_poly.pdbx_strand_id
1 'polypeptide(L)'
;MSQLNEMLFGTRLSGRAAYVPTVVRWVAGAVFVGFSVEKFARHQEVAEKFVTYGLPESSLIVYLVGLLELGGGLMLLLGLGTRLAAFGLAADMIGAISTAGRTVGGPIHLGLAPTLLVLMLFVLWAGSGPLALDRRLVR
;
A
#
# COMPACT_ATOMS: atom_id res chain seq x y z
N MET A 1 10.17 16.28 21.60
CA MET A 1 9.63 15.73 20.33
C MET A 1 8.19 16.19 20.20
N SER A 2 7.76 16.64 19.02
CA SER A 2 6.37 17.08 18.82
C SER A 2 5.42 15.88 18.77
N GLN A 3 4.18 16.02 19.25
CA GLN A 3 3.13 14.98 19.18
C GLN A 3 2.89 14.46 17.76
N LEU A 4 3.15 15.31 16.76
CA LEU A 4 3.07 14.97 15.34
C LEU A 4 4.07 13.87 14.93
N ASN A 5 5.31 13.92 15.42
CA ASN A 5 6.33 12.93 15.05
C ASN A 5 6.01 11.56 15.66
N GLU A 6 5.49 11.53 16.88
CA GLU A 6 5.07 10.29 17.54
C GLU A 6 3.86 9.68 16.83
N MET A 7 2.91 10.51 16.38
CA MET A 7 1.77 10.05 15.59
C MET A 7 2.19 9.50 14.22
N LEU A 8 3.17 10.11 13.56
CA LEU A 8 3.60 9.71 12.21
C LEU A 8 4.55 8.51 12.20
N PHE A 9 5.42 8.39 13.19
CA PHE A 9 6.54 7.45 13.18
C PHE A 9 6.58 6.48 14.38
N GLY A 10 5.71 6.68 15.37
CA GLY A 10 5.64 5.84 16.56
C GLY A 10 5.10 4.43 16.26
N THR A 11 5.55 3.47 17.07
CA THR A 11 5.07 2.08 17.09
C THR A 11 4.24 1.86 18.35
N ARG A 12 2.99 1.41 18.21
CA ARG A 12 2.07 1.15 19.34
C ARG A 12 2.35 -0.16 20.07
N LEU A 13 2.99 -1.12 19.38
CA LEU A 13 3.31 -2.45 19.91
C LEU A 13 4.71 -2.45 20.53
N SER A 14 4.90 -3.22 21.60
CA SER A 14 6.15 -3.34 22.35
C SER A 14 6.65 -4.78 22.42
N GLY A 15 7.90 -4.97 22.89
CA GLY A 15 8.52 -6.28 23.00
C GLY A 15 8.62 -7.02 21.66
N ARG A 16 8.33 -8.33 21.66
CA ARG A 16 8.35 -9.16 20.45
C ARG A 16 7.24 -8.78 19.45
N ALA A 17 6.09 -8.31 19.93
CA ALA A 17 4.98 -7.90 19.09
C ALA A 17 5.30 -6.68 18.22
N ALA A 18 6.30 -5.88 18.60
CA ALA A 18 6.77 -4.75 17.80
C ALA A 18 7.28 -5.16 16.40
N TYR A 19 7.67 -6.42 16.19
CA TYR A 19 8.10 -6.90 14.87
C TYR A 19 6.94 -7.21 13.92
N VAL A 20 5.70 -7.34 14.41
CA VAL A 20 4.54 -7.66 13.57
C VAL A 20 4.33 -6.62 12.45
N PRO A 21 4.31 -5.30 12.71
CA PRO A 21 4.21 -4.30 11.65
C PRO A 21 5.36 -4.37 10.64
N THR A 22 6.55 -4.81 11.05
CA THR A 22 7.67 -4.98 10.12
C THR A 22 7.37 -6.08 9.10
N VAL A 23 6.92 -7.24 9.57
CA VAL A 23 6.56 -8.36 8.70
C VAL A 23 5.40 -7.97 7.79
N VAL A 24 4.35 -7.34 8.35
CA VAL A 24 3.19 -6.90 7.55
C VAL A 24 3.60 -5.94 6.44
N ARG A 25 4.46 -4.96 6.74
CA ARG A 25 4.96 -4.03 5.72
C ARG A 25 5.76 -4.72 4.63
N TRP A 26 6.62 -5.68 4.99
CA TRP A 26 7.41 -6.40 4.00
C TRP A 26 6.54 -7.25 3.08
N VAL A 27 5.60 -8.00 3.64
CA VAL A 27 4.68 -8.81 2.85
C VAL A 27 3.81 -7.94 1.95
N ALA A 28 3.13 -6.94 2.52
CA ALA A 28 2.25 -6.07 1.74
C ALA A 28 3.04 -5.23 0.71
N GLY A 29 4.19 -4.67 1.11
CA GLY A 29 5.05 -3.89 0.23
C GLY A 29 5.55 -4.69 -0.96
N ALA A 30 5.95 -5.94 -0.77
CA ALA A 30 6.37 -6.83 -1.86
C ALA A 30 5.22 -7.10 -2.84
N VAL A 31 4.00 -7.32 -2.34
CA VAL A 31 2.82 -7.52 -3.17
C VAL A 31 2.51 -6.26 -4.00
N PHE A 32 2.48 -5.07 -3.38
CA PHE A 32 2.26 -3.82 -4.09
C PHE A 32 3.30 -3.56 -5.18
N VAL A 33 4.59 -3.76 -4.86
CA VAL A 33 5.66 -3.65 -5.86
C VAL A 33 5.42 -4.62 -7.02
N GLY A 34 5.13 -5.90 -6.73
CA GLY A 34 4.87 -6.91 -7.77
C GLY A 34 3.74 -6.52 -8.72
N PHE A 35 2.58 -6.09 -8.19
CA PHE A 35 1.44 -5.67 -9.00
C PHE A 35 1.66 -4.35 -9.76
N SER A 36 2.50 -3.46 -9.22
CA SER A 36 2.80 -2.18 -9.86
C SER A 36 3.66 -2.33 -11.12
N VAL A 37 4.57 -3.32 -11.16
CA VAL A 37 5.50 -3.52 -12.29
C VAL A 37 4.75 -3.74 -13.61
N GLU A 38 3.67 -4.51 -13.61
CA GLU A 38 2.87 -4.75 -14.81
C GLU A 38 2.26 -3.47 -15.39
N LYS A 39 1.95 -2.48 -14.55
CA LYS A 39 1.37 -1.18 -14.98
C LYS A 39 2.33 -0.35 -15.83
N PHE A 40 3.63 -0.62 -15.71
CA PHE A 40 4.68 -0.01 -16.52
C PHE A 40 5.14 -0.93 -17.65
N ALA A 41 5.36 -2.21 -17.36
CA ALA A 41 5.91 -3.16 -18.33
C ALA A 41 4.90 -3.57 -19.42
N ARG A 42 3.60 -3.62 -19.08
CA ARG A 42 2.49 -4.02 -19.96
C ARG A 42 1.40 -2.96 -19.97
N HIS A 43 1.82 -1.70 -20.06
CA HIS A 43 0.96 -0.54 -19.83
C HIS A 43 -0.33 -0.57 -20.66
N GLN A 44 -0.24 -0.85 -21.96
CA GLN A 44 -1.39 -0.87 -22.85
C GLN A 44 -2.43 -1.92 -22.43
N GLU A 45 -1.98 -3.13 -22.10
CA GLU A 45 -2.87 -4.20 -21.64
C GLU A 45 -3.54 -3.86 -20.30
N VAL A 46 -2.81 -3.17 -19.41
CA VAL A 46 -3.39 -2.73 -18.13
C VAL A 46 -4.39 -1.60 -18.35
N ALA A 47 -4.14 -0.67 -19.27
CA ALA A 47 -5.07 0.40 -19.62
C ALA A 47 -6.40 -0.17 -20.15
N GLU A 48 -6.33 -1.18 -21.03
CA GLU A 48 -7.51 -1.90 -21.51
C GLU A 48 -8.26 -2.61 -20.37
N LYS A 49 -7.54 -3.26 -19.45
CA LYS A 49 -8.15 -3.85 -18.24
C LYS A 49 -8.83 -2.82 -17.35
N PHE A 50 -8.26 -1.62 -17.19
CA PHE A 50 -8.85 -0.56 -16.36
C PHE A 50 -10.22 -0.12 -16.90
N VAL A 51 -10.40 -0.13 -18.22
CA VAL A 51 -11.73 0.10 -18.83
C VAL A 51 -12.73 -0.97 -18.37
N THR A 52 -12.32 -2.24 -18.34
CA THR A 52 -13.19 -3.32 -17.83
C THR A 52 -13.51 -3.19 -16.34
N TYR A 53 -12.63 -2.51 -15.57
CA TYR A 53 -12.85 -2.24 -14.16
C TYR A 53 -13.86 -1.11 -13.91
N GLY A 54 -14.27 -0.39 -14.97
CA GLY A 54 -15.17 0.77 -14.89
C GLY A 54 -14.44 2.10 -14.73
N LEU A 55 -13.13 2.14 -14.95
CA LEU A 55 -12.35 3.38 -15.02
C LEU A 55 -12.37 3.95 -16.44
N PRO A 56 -12.22 5.27 -16.63
CA PRO A 56 -12.12 5.84 -17.97
C PRO A 56 -10.83 5.38 -18.65
N GLU A 57 -10.86 5.31 -19.98
CA GLU A 57 -9.68 5.01 -20.79
C GLU A 57 -8.65 6.13 -20.64
N SER A 58 -7.67 5.92 -19.75
CA SER A 58 -6.71 6.95 -19.36
C SER A 58 -5.38 6.35 -18.93
N SER A 59 -4.37 6.51 -19.78
CA SER A 59 -2.98 6.17 -19.43
C SER A 59 -2.50 6.91 -18.17
N LEU A 60 -2.98 8.13 -17.95
CA LEU A 60 -2.61 8.91 -16.77
C LEU A 60 -3.05 8.21 -15.49
N ILE A 61 -4.27 7.67 -15.43
CA ILE A 61 -4.76 6.94 -14.25
C ILE A 61 -3.90 5.70 -13.99
N VAL A 62 -3.56 4.95 -15.05
CA VAL A 62 -2.71 3.75 -14.94
C VAL A 62 -1.34 4.12 -14.36
N TYR A 63 -0.71 5.20 -14.84
CA TYR A 63 0.57 5.67 -14.31
C TYR A 63 0.46 6.17 -12.88
N LEU A 64 -0.60 6.91 -12.53
CA LEU A 64 -0.79 7.42 -11.16
C LEU A 64 -0.97 6.28 -10.16
N VAL A 65 -1.81 5.28 -10.48
CA VAL A 65 -1.99 4.09 -9.65
C VAL A 65 -0.68 3.30 -9.57
N GLY A 66 -0.01 3.07 -10.71
CA GLY A 66 1.27 2.37 -10.72
C GLY A 66 2.36 3.06 -9.91
N LEU A 67 2.45 4.39 -9.97
CA LEU A 67 3.42 5.16 -9.19
C LEU A 67 3.09 5.14 -7.69
N LEU A 68 1.81 5.24 -7.34
CA LEU A 68 1.35 5.15 -5.96
C LEU A 68 1.65 3.78 -5.36
N GLU A 69 1.31 2.70 -6.06
CA GLU A 69 1.57 1.34 -5.62
C GLU A 69 3.07 1.02 -5.54
N LEU A 70 3.85 1.39 -6.56
CA LEU A 70 5.29 1.15 -6.60
C LEU A 70 6.01 1.96 -5.51
N GLY A 71 5.76 3.27 -5.48
CA GLY A 71 6.37 4.18 -4.51
C GLY A 71 5.96 3.84 -3.08
N GLY A 72 4.67 3.65 -2.84
CA GLY A 72 4.14 3.23 -1.55
C GLY A 72 4.68 1.87 -1.11
N GLY A 73 4.73 0.89 -2.03
CA GLY A 73 5.28 -0.43 -1.76
C GLY A 73 6.76 -0.37 -1.35
N LEU A 74 7.59 0.37 -2.09
CA LEU A 74 9.00 0.59 -1.74
C LEU A 74 9.16 1.31 -0.39
N MET A 75 8.34 2.33 -0.13
CA MET A 75 8.30 3.02 1.16
C MET A 75 7.97 2.06 2.31
N LEU A 76 7.02 1.14 2.13
CA LEU A 76 6.72 0.11 3.13
C LEU A 76 7.88 -0.86 3.32
N LEU A 77 8.53 -1.33 2.25
CA LEU A 77 9.67 -2.24 2.34
C LEU A 77 10.82 -1.63 3.16
N LEU A 78 11.14 -0.37 2.87
CA LEU A 78 12.17 0.40 3.57
C LEU A 78 11.73 0.85 4.97
N GLY A 79 10.43 0.92 5.22
CA GLY A 79 9.87 1.56 6.41
C GLY A 79 10.19 3.05 6.47
N LEU A 80 10.05 3.74 5.33
CA LEU A 80 10.27 5.17 5.17
C LEU A 80 8.93 5.85 4.81
N GLY A 81 8.50 6.82 5.61
CA GLY A 81 7.18 7.44 5.46
C GLY A 81 6.05 6.42 5.63
N THR A 82 6.20 5.45 6.53
CA THR A 82 5.37 4.24 6.60
C THR A 82 3.87 4.54 6.62
N ARG A 83 3.43 5.45 7.49
CA ARG A 83 2.01 5.76 7.64
C ARG A 83 1.46 6.51 6.44
N LEU A 84 2.27 7.37 5.81
CA LEU A 84 1.88 8.06 4.59
C LEU A 84 1.69 7.07 3.43
N ALA A 85 2.63 6.14 3.27
CA ALA A 85 2.53 5.07 2.27
C ALA A 85 1.28 4.19 2.53
N ALA A 86 1.09 3.74 3.77
CA ALA A 86 -0.07 2.92 4.13
C ALA A 86 -1.40 3.66 3.90
N PHE A 87 -1.45 4.98 4.13
CA PHE A 87 -2.64 5.79 3.85
C PHE A 87 -2.97 5.82 2.36
N GLY A 88 -1.98 6.15 1.52
CA GLY A 88 -2.16 6.18 0.07
C GLY A 88 -2.56 4.81 -0.50
N LEU A 89 -1.88 3.75 -0.07
CA LEU A 89 -2.18 2.38 -0.49
C LEU A 89 -3.54 1.87 0.03
N ALA A 90 -4.00 2.32 1.20
CA ALA A 90 -5.35 2.02 1.68
C ALA A 90 -6.41 2.68 0.77
N ALA A 91 -6.21 3.95 0.40
CA ALA A 91 -7.10 4.65 -0.52
C ALA A 91 -7.14 3.96 -1.89
N ASP A 92 -5.99 3.51 -2.38
CA ASP A 92 -5.87 2.73 -3.62
C ASP A 92 -6.68 1.43 -3.56
N MET A 93 -6.56 0.65 -2.47
CA MET A 93 -7.36 -0.57 -2.31
C MET A 93 -8.86 -0.30 -2.22
N ILE A 94 -9.29 0.80 -1.61
CA ILE A 94 -10.70 1.22 -1.64
C ILE A 94 -11.15 1.47 -3.08
N GLY A 95 -10.33 2.15 -3.88
CA GLY A 95 -10.57 2.37 -5.31
C GLY A 95 -10.68 1.04 -6.08
N ALA A 96 -9.73 0.13 -5.89
CA ALA A 96 -9.69 -1.18 -6.54
C ALA A 96 -10.93 -2.04 -6.19
N ILE A 97 -11.35 -2.06 -4.92
CA ILE A 97 -12.54 -2.78 -4.47
C ILE A 97 -13.81 -2.15 -5.05
N SER A 98 -13.89 -0.82 -5.07
CA SER A 98 -15.07 -0.08 -5.55
C SER A 98 -15.24 -0.17 -7.08
N THR A 99 -14.17 -0.46 -7.81
CA THR A 99 -14.14 -0.59 -9.27
C THR A 99 -14.03 -2.05 -9.68
N ALA A 100 -12.82 -2.57 -9.84
CA ALA A 100 -12.53 -3.95 -10.26
C ALA A 100 -13.21 -5.00 -9.38
N GLY A 101 -13.35 -4.75 -8.08
CA GLY A 101 -14.08 -5.63 -7.16
C GLY A 101 -15.56 -5.76 -7.48
N ARG A 102 -16.19 -4.70 -7.99
CA ARG A 102 -17.62 -4.70 -8.36
C ARG A 102 -17.88 -5.22 -9.76
N THR A 103 -16.98 -4.95 -10.70
CA THR A 103 -17.15 -5.28 -12.13
C THR A 103 -16.62 -6.67 -12.47
N VAL A 104 -15.48 -7.06 -11.90
CA VAL A 104 -14.79 -8.32 -12.20
C VAL A 104 -14.82 -9.29 -11.01
N GLY A 105 -14.61 -8.79 -9.80
CA GLY A 105 -14.65 -9.60 -8.57
C GLY A 105 -13.51 -10.62 -8.47
N GLY A 106 -13.80 -11.81 -7.93
CA GLY A 106 -12.84 -12.91 -7.83
C GLY A 106 -11.77 -12.77 -6.73
N PRO A 107 -10.82 -13.72 -6.65
CA PRO A 107 -9.89 -13.82 -5.51
C PRO A 107 -8.89 -12.66 -5.42
N ILE A 108 -8.56 -12.01 -6.54
CA ILE A 108 -7.66 -10.85 -6.54
C ILE A 108 -8.40 -9.61 -6.04
N HIS A 109 -9.53 -9.26 -6.66
CA HIS A 109 -10.21 -7.98 -6.37
C HIS A 109 -11.12 -8.03 -5.12
N LEU A 110 -11.60 -9.20 -4.70
CA LEU A 110 -12.44 -9.38 -3.50
C LEU A 110 -11.79 -10.24 -2.41
N GLY A 111 -10.61 -10.81 -2.65
CA GLY A 111 -9.82 -11.52 -1.62
C GLY A 111 -8.56 -10.74 -1.24
N LEU A 112 -7.65 -10.58 -2.20
CA LEU A 112 -6.37 -9.93 -1.98
C LEU A 112 -6.50 -8.44 -1.68
N ALA A 113 -7.28 -7.68 -2.47
CA ALA A 113 -7.42 -6.24 -2.26
C ALA A 113 -8.03 -5.86 -0.89
N PRO A 114 -9.14 -6.50 -0.41
CA PRO A 114 -9.61 -6.28 0.96
C PRO A 114 -8.61 -6.68 2.04
N THR A 115 -7.84 -7.75 1.81
CA THR A 115 -6.79 -8.18 2.73
C THR A 115 -5.69 -7.13 2.84
N LEU A 116 -5.20 -6.63 1.69
CA LEU A 116 -4.21 -5.55 1.65
C LEU A 116 -4.76 -4.27 2.32
N LEU A 117 -6.03 -3.93 2.11
CA LEU A 117 -6.67 -2.81 2.81
C LEU A 117 -6.60 -2.99 4.33
N VAL A 118 -6.98 -4.15 4.86
CA VAL A 118 -6.90 -4.44 6.30
C VAL A 118 -5.46 -4.36 6.81
N LEU A 119 -4.49 -4.87 6.04
CA LEU A 119 -3.08 -4.75 6.40
C LEU A 119 -2.61 -3.28 6.41
N MET A 120 -3.06 -2.44 5.47
CA MET A 120 -2.74 -1.02 5.47
C MET A 120 -3.37 -0.28 6.66
N LEU A 121 -4.63 -0.59 7.00
CA LEU A 121 -5.27 -0.07 8.20
C LEU A 121 -4.54 -0.51 9.48
N PHE A 122 -4.07 -1.76 9.51
CA PHE A 122 -3.24 -2.25 10.61
C PHE A 122 -1.91 -1.48 10.70
N VAL A 123 -1.20 -1.25 9.60
CA VAL A 123 0.06 -0.48 9.59
C VAL A 123 -0.18 0.97 10.01
N LEU A 124 -1.27 1.59 9.54
CA LEU A 124 -1.69 2.92 9.97
C LEU A 124 -1.94 3.00 11.46
N TRP A 125 -2.56 2.00 12.05
CA TRP A 125 -2.81 1.96 13.49
C TRP A 125 -1.51 1.64 14.27
N ALA A 126 -0.86 0.52 13.95
CA ALA A 126 0.25 -0.05 14.71
C ALA A 126 1.57 0.72 14.55
N GLY A 127 1.82 1.32 13.39
CA GLY A 127 3.04 2.07 13.09
C GLY A 127 4.11 1.28 12.34
N SER A 128 5.35 1.79 12.39
CA SER A 128 6.44 1.36 11.50
C SER A 128 7.23 0.14 11.99
N GLY A 129 7.29 -0.10 13.30
CA GLY A 129 8.02 -1.21 13.88
C GLY A 129 9.55 -0.98 13.96
N PRO A 130 10.29 -1.83 14.69
CA PRO A 130 11.67 -1.59 15.06
C PRO A 130 12.68 -1.45 13.92
N LEU A 131 12.43 -2.12 12.78
CA LEU A 131 13.35 -2.15 11.64
C LEU A 131 13.06 -1.07 10.58
N ALA A 132 12.10 -0.18 10.82
CA ALA A 132 11.80 0.91 9.90
C ALA A 132 12.86 2.00 9.91
N LEU A 133 13.21 2.53 8.72
CA LEU A 133 14.10 3.68 8.59
C LEU A 133 13.53 4.96 9.22
N ASP A 134 12.20 5.07 9.34
CA ASP A 134 11.49 6.13 10.07
C ASP A 134 12.07 6.37 11.47
N ARG A 135 12.56 5.30 12.13
CA ARG A 135 13.15 5.38 13.46
C ARG A 135 14.45 6.20 13.51
N ARG A 136 15.16 6.32 12.39
CA ARG A 136 16.38 7.12 12.27
C ARG A 136 16.09 8.61 12.12
N LEU A 137 14.89 8.99 11.66
CA LEU A 137 14.46 10.38 11.49
C LEU A 137 13.93 11.00 12.79
N VAL A 138 13.59 10.18 13.78
CA VAL A 138 13.03 10.61 15.07
C VAL A 138 14.06 10.55 16.20
N ARG A 139 15.23 9.92 16.01
CA ARG A 139 16.34 10.00 16.95
C ARG A 139 17.08 11.33 16.81
#